data_AF-A0A3E4K482-F1
#
_entry.id   AF-A0A3E4K482-F1
#
_cell.length_a   1.000
_cell.length_b   1.000
_cell.length_c   1.000
_cell.angle_alpha   90.00
_cell.angle_beta   90.00
_cell.angle_gamma   90.00
#
_symmetry.space_group_name_H-M   'P 1'
#
loop_
_entity.id
_entity.type
_entity.pdbx_description
1 polymer ?
#
loop_
_entity_poly.entity_id
_entity_poly.type
_entity_poly.pdbx_seq_one_letter_code
_entity_poly.pdbx_strand_id
1 'polypeptide(L)'
;MENERGKQEVLMALQGVGRLGIMMDPVFKLTAAGTILLIQHFARMYKEGLLNRREFQNFQEFAKLTEGNYQIINIPVGSWKELEKTGFVHQMEERGVRYVELPDLNQTDGLVQVAIYGEDQLKFQAWYDRFLMAEMKGGEHELQNLNHLTSGRTSIVSIPVEQKIDLLTDDFAVLQVNYSILPDLQVGDGEIQVVVANADLAKVEHWYRMYQEQCLSEGKEIPDFQTMDMGKYWETGVMKEEAYVDTSSEAIQKAVRKYEGQEPGELEQKVLKQEQSIRSMNNEQYQEFHNNPEFIEITINHETLVQESQLASSWDMERRGMFASRIPGTWGDGEQTLVLPTEQVFRTDDGKTYIGFVERKEKQLILNADGSMVPSEKRSTGERLYAERYEPVSRKFGKKKSLQKNTAEKEMIQNVIKQAPSKVPTIPKKGI
;
A
#
# COMPACT_ATOMS: atom_id res chain seq x y z
N MET A 1 29.02 29.42 -13.65
CA MET A 1 27.81 29.98 -14.28
C MET A 1 27.33 29.15 -15.47
N GLU A 2 28.18 28.60 -16.34
CA GLU A 2 27.74 27.70 -17.44
C GLU A 2 27.21 26.34 -16.94
N ASN A 3 27.81 25.77 -15.89
CA ASN A 3 27.44 24.45 -15.35
C ASN A 3 26.05 24.40 -14.67
N GLU A 4 25.50 25.55 -14.25
CA GLU A 4 24.14 25.64 -13.69
C GLU A 4 23.06 25.81 -14.76
N ARG A 5 23.38 26.47 -15.88
CA ARG A 5 22.48 26.61 -17.03
C ARG A 5 22.26 25.30 -17.75
N GLY A 6 23.33 24.50 -17.96
CA GLY A 6 23.20 23.16 -18.52
C GLY A 6 22.34 22.23 -17.66
N LYS A 7 22.48 22.31 -16.32
CA LYS A 7 21.61 21.59 -15.37
C LYS A 7 20.15 22.04 -15.43
N GLN A 8 19.89 23.33 -15.61
CA GLN A 8 18.52 23.87 -15.77
C GLN A 8 17.87 23.48 -17.11
N GLU A 9 18.62 23.45 -18.21
CA GLU A 9 18.10 23.00 -19.52
C GLU A 9 17.78 21.50 -19.52
N VAL A 10 18.62 20.68 -18.89
CA VAL A 10 18.34 19.25 -18.68
C VAL A 10 17.13 19.05 -17.77
N LEU A 11 16.96 19.89 -16.74
CA LEU A 11 15.75 19.94 -15.91
C LEU A 11 14.48 20.17 -16.73
N MET A 12 14.51 21.17 -17.62
CA MET A 12 13.36 21.53 -18.46
C MET A 12 13.05 20.43 -19.49
N ALA A 13 14.08 19.77 -20.04
CA ALA A 13 13.89 18.63 -20.93
C ALA A 13 13.28 17.42 -20.20
N LEU A 14 13.74 17.13 -18.98
CA LEU A 14 13.18 16.09 -18.10
C LEU A 14 11.73 16.38 -17.69
N GLN A 15 11.41 17.63 -17.32
CA GLN A 15 10.05 18.06 -17.01
C GLN A 15 9.14 18.06 -18.24
N GLY A 16 9.70 18.29 -19.44
CA GLY A 16 8.98 18.22 -20.72
C GLY A 16 8.67 16.79 -21.18
N VAL A 17 9.56 15.83 -20.92
CA VAL A 17 9.35 14.39 -21.19
C VAL A 17 8.37 13.78 -20.19
N GLY A 18 8.30 14.29 -18.96
CA GLY A 18 7.32 13.88 -17.94
C GLY A 18 5.85 14.13 -18.30
N ARG A 19 5.56 14.77 -19.44
CA ARG A 19 4.19 15.04 -19.91
C ARG A 19 3.70 14.17 -21.08
N LEU A 20 4.52 13.34 -21.73
CA LEU A 20 4.13 12.79 -23.04
C LEU A 20 4.30 11.28 -23.30
N GLY A 21 4.60 10.44 -22.31
CA GLY A 21 4.43 9.00 -22.54
C GLY A 21 5.14 8.10 -21.56
N ILE A 22 4.44 7.75 -20.48
CA ILE A 22 4.31 6.35 -20.10
C ILE A 22 2.82 6.19 -19.82
N MET A 23 2.12 5.38 -20.62
CA MET A 23 0.81 4.85 -20.24
C MET A 23 1.05 4.03 -18.97
N MET A 24 1.02 4.70 -17.83
CA MET A 24 1.06 4.09 -16.52
C MET A 24 -0.35 3.64 -16.17
N ASP A 25 -0.44 2.44 -15.60
CA ASP A 25 -1.66 1.95 -15.00
C ASP A 25 -2.08 2.92 -13.85
N PRO A 26 -3.28 3.52 -13.91
CA PRO A 26 -3.74 4.54 -12.95
C PRO A 26 -3.72 4.10 -11.48
N VAL A 27 -3.71 2.79 -11.21
CA VAL A 27 -3.79 2.21 -9.87
C VAL A 27 -2.50 2.39 -9.07
N PHE A 28 -1.32 2.37 -9.71
CA PHE A 28 -0.03 2.24 -9.02
C PHE A 28 0.62 3.57 -8.59
N LYS A 29 0.18 4.71 -9.14
CA LYS A 29 0.58 6.04 -8.63
C LYS A 29 -0.02 6.33 -7.25
N LEU A 30 -1.08 5.63 -6.85
CA LEU A 30 -1.88 5.93 -5.67
C LEU A 30 -1.25 5.41 -4.36
N THR A 31 -0.63 4.23 -4.32
CA THR A 31 -0.13 3.64 -3.05
C THR A 31 1.07 4.37 -2.44
N ALA A 32 2.05 4.77 -3.26
CA ALA A 32 3.20 5.55 -2.75
C ALA A 32 2.82 7.00 -2.41
N ALA A 33 1.93 7.62 -3.18
CA ALA A 33 1.41 8.95 -2.89
C ALA A 33 0.51 8.96 -1.64
N GLY A 34 -0.33 7.93 -1.47
CA GLY A 34 -1.20 7.72 -0.31
C GLY A 34 -0.40 7.48 0.97
N THR A 35 0.60 6.61 0.94
CA THR A 35 1.50 6.41 2.10
C THR A 35 2.18 7.72 2.50
N ILE A 36 2.67 8.49 1.52
CA ILE A 36 3.26 9.82 1.77
C ILE A 36 2.23 10.78 2.38
N LEU A 37 0.99 10.80 1.88
CA LEU A 37 -0.09 11.62 2.41
C LEU A 37 -0.33 11.31 3.90
N LEU A 38 -0.42 10.03 4.28
CA LEU A 38 -0.62 9.63 5.67
C LEU A 38 0.55 10.04 6.56
N ILE A 39 1.77 9.82 6.10
CA ILE A 39 2.97 10.22 6.83
C ILE A 39 3.00 11.73 7.06
N GLN A 40 2.67 12.53 6.05
CA GLN A 40 2.55 13.98 6.19
C GLN A 40 1.44 14.37 7.17
N HIS A 41 0.27 13.74 7.05
CA HIS A 41 -0.87 13.98 7.92
C HIS A 41 -0.52 13.68 9.38
N PHE A 42 0.05 12.51 9.67
CA PHE A 42 0.50 12.13 11.00
C PHE A 42 1.65 13.00 11.54
N ALA A 43 2.57 13.44 10.68
CA ALA A 43 3.61 14.39 11.08
C ALA A 43 3.00 15.73 11.53
N ARG A 44 1.93 16.19 10.89
CA ARG A 44 1.21 17.41 11.28
C ARG A 44 0.44 17.19 12.59
N MET A 45 -0.26 16.07 12.73
CA MET A 45 -0.93 15.72 13.99
C MET A 45 0.05 15.63 15.17
N TYR A 46 1.23 15.04 14.94
CA TYR A 46 2.30 14.98 15.95
C TYR A 46 2.79 16.36 16.36
N LYS A 47 2.97 17.29 15.40
CA LYS A 47 3.33 18.69 15.69
C LYS A 47 2.26 19.41 16.52
N GLU A 48 0.99 19.12 16.27
CA GLU A 48 -0.14 19.68 17.02
C GLU A 48 -0.37 19.00 18.39
N GLY A 49 0.39 17.96 18.73
CA GLY A 49 0.20 17.20 19.96
C GLY A 49 -1.04 16.31 19.96
N LEU A 50 -1.64 16.07 18.80
CA LEU A 50 -2.81 15.21 18.59
C LEU A 50 -2.44 13.74 18.42
N LEU A 51 -1.17 13.48 18.09
CA LEU A 51 -0.63 12.13 17.89
C LEU A 51 0.63 11.98 18.75
N ASN A 52 0.82 10.83 19.38
CA ASN A 52 2.04 10.61 20.15
C ASN A 52 3.19 10.13 19.25
N ARG A 53 4.42 10.29 19.75
CA ARG A 53 5.63 9.93 18.98
C ARG A 53 5.66 8.46 18.58
N ARG A 54 5.16 7.57 19.45
CA ARG A 54 5.22 6.12 19.24
C ARG A 54 4.26 5.68 18.14
N GLU A 55 3.02 6.18 18.14
CA GLU A 55 2.03 5.92 17.09
C GLU A 55 2.56 6.37 15.74
N PHE A 56 3.15 7.56 15.68
CA PHE A 56 3.77 8.05 14.45
C PHE A 56 4.92 7.13 13.98
N GLN A 57 5.82 6.76 14.90
CA GLN A 57 6.93 5.87 14.57
C GLN A 57 6.49 4.47 14.14
N ASN A 58 5.46 3.90 14.79
CA ASN A 58 4.93 2.59 14.44
C ASN A 58 4.43 2.57 13.00
N PHE A 59 3.68 3.61 12.57
CA PHE A 59 3.21 3.69 11.19
C PHE A 59 4.37 3.87 10.21
N GLN A 60 5.37 4.70 10.51
CA GLN A 60 6.55 4.85 9.66
C GLN A 60 7.33 3.52 9.49
N GLU A 61 7.54 2.80 10.59
CA GLU A 61 8.21 1.49 10.56
C GLU A 61 7.38 0.48 9.76
N PHE A 62 6.06 0.47 9.94
CA PHE A 62 5.16 -0.38 9.18
C PHE A 62 5.17 -0.04 7.68
N ALA A 63 5.01 1.24 7.32
CA ALA A 63 5.07 1.71 5.94
C ALA A 63 6.39 1.31 5.27
N LYS A 64 7.50 1.43 5.99
CA LYS A 64 8.83 1.01 5.52
C LYS A 64 8.95 -0.51 5.35
N LEU A 65 8.48 -1.28 6.33
CA LEU A 65 8.53 -2.76 6.29
C LEU A 65 7.64 -3.34 5.18
N THR A 66 6.53 -2.66 4.90
CA THR A 66 5.56 -3.06 3.87
C THR A 66 5.85 -2.43 2.51
N GLU A 67 6.76 -1.46 2.46
CA GLU A 67 7.03 -0.62 1.28
C GLU A 67 5.77 0.03 0.69
N GLY A 68 4.81 0.36 1.56
CA GLY A 68 3.50 0.90 1.16
C GLY A 68 2.51 -0.13 0.63
N ASN A 69 2.86 -1.43 0.60
CA ASN A 69 1.93 -2.50 0.23
C ASN A 69 1.04 -2.88 1.43
N TYR A 70 0.04 -2.07 1.74
CA TYR A 70 -0.96 -2.37 2.77
C TYR A 70 -2.35 -1.96 2.32
N GLN A 71 -3.38 -2.43 3.02
CA GLN A 71 -4.75 -1.90 2.89
C GLN A 71 -5.24 -1.42 4.25
N ILE A 72 -5.97 -0.32 4.25
CA ILE A 72 -6.63 0.21 5.44
C ILE A 72 -8.02 -0.39 5.51
N ILE A 73 -8.36 -0.95 6.67
CA ILE A 73 -9.61 -1.67 6.88
C ILE A 73 -10.28 -1.10 8.12
N ASN A 74 -11.56 -0.73 7.98
CA ASN A 74 -12.44 -0.39 9.09
C ASN A 74 -12.82 -1.66 9.85
N ILE A 75 -12.69 -1.61 11.17
CA ILE A 75 -13.16 -2.64 12.09
C ILE A 75 -14.30 -2.05 12.92
N PRO A 76 -15.49 -2.65 12.94
CA PRO A 76 -16.68 -2.10 13.58
C PRO A 76 -16.67 -2.30 15.11
N VAL A 77 -15.72 -1.65 15.78
CA VAL A 77 -15.54 -1.68 17.23
C VAL A 77 -15.15 -0.28 17.69
N GLY A 78 -15.79 0.22 18.76
CA GLY A 78 -15.64 1.62 19.18
C GLY A 78 -14.30 1.97 19.85
N SER A 79 -13.41 1.01 20.09
CA SER A 79 -12.03 1.31 20.50
C SER A 79 -11.10 0.10 20.36
N TRP A 80 -9.80 0.37 20.24
CA TRP A 80 -8.76 -0.66 20.26
C TRP A 80 -8.79 -1.53 21.53
N LYS A 81 -9.13 -0.93 22.68
CA LYS A 81 -9.23 -1.66 23.95
C LYS A 81 -10.36 -2.69 23.94
N GLU A 82 -11.45 -2.41 23.23
CA GLU A 82 -12.54 -3.37 23.04
C GLU A 82 -12.10 -4.47 22.08
N LEU A 83 -11.40 -4.12 21.00
CA LEU A 83 -10.86 -5.08 20.04
C LEU A 83 -9.84 -6.05 20.67
N GLU A 84 -9.01 -5.59 21.62
CA GLU A 84 -8.13 -6.47 22.39
C GLU A 84 -8.93 -7.48 23.25
N LYS A 85 -10.08 -7.08 23.80
CA LYS A 85 -10.90 -7.94 24.68
C LYS A 85 -11.64 -9.03 23.93
N THR A 86 -12.00 -8.82 22.67
CA THR A 86 -12.63 -9.86 21.83
C THR A 86 -11.63 -10.98 21.47
N GLY A 87 -10.34 -10.79 21.74
CA GLY A 87 -9.27 -11.71 21.34
C GLY A 87 -8.92 -11.60 19.86
N PHE A 88 -9.51 -10.65 19.12
CA PHE A 88 -9.28 -10.44 17.70
C PHE A 88 -7.80 -10.20 17.40
N VAL A 89 -7.17 -9.30 18.17
CA VAL A 89 -5.76 -8.94 18.04
C VAL A 89 -4.85 -10.15 18.24
N HIS A 90 -5.09 -10.92 19.30
CA HIS A 90 -4.27 -12.11 19.60
C HIS A 90 -4.37 -13.14 18.47
N GLN A 91 -5.55 -13.31 17.88
CA GLN A 91 -5.77 -14.24 16.79
C GLN A 91 -5.09 -13.82 15.48
N MET A 92 -5.04 -12.52 15.18
CA MET A 92 -4.23 -12.00 14.07
C MET A 92 -2.74 -12.32 14.27
N GLU A 93 -2.23 -12.07 15.48
CA GLU A 93 -0.83 -12.34 15.82
C GLU A 93 -0.48 -13.84 15.71
N GLU A 94 -1.32 -14.73 16.21
CA GLU A 94 -1.13 -16.19 16.11
C GLU A 94 -1.07 -16.68 14.66
N ARG A 95 -1.78 -16.01 13.75
CA ARG A 95 -1.80 -16.33 12.31
C ARG A 95 -0.66 -15.66 11.55
N GLY A 96 0.17 -14.87 12.24
CA GLY A 96 1.28 -14.13 11.65
C GLY A 96 0.83 -13.03 10.69
N VAL A 97 -0.34 -12.42 10.93
CA VAL A 97 -0.80 -11.24 10.18
C VAL A 97 -0.01 -10.03 10.65
N ARG A 98 0.69 -9.36 9.73
CA ARG A 98 1.39 -8.10 10.01
C ARG A 98 0.42 -6.93 9.85
N TYR A 99 0.30 -6.12 10.89
CA TYR A 99 -0.59 -4.97 10.91
C TYR A 99 -0.03 -3.80 11.75
N VAL A 100 -0.62 -2.62 11.59
CA VAL A 100 -0.46 -1.50 12.52
C VAL A 100 -1.82 -0.86 12.79
N GLU A 101 -2.06 -0.53 14.07
CA GLU A 101 -3.19 0.30 14.49
C GLU A 101 -2.99 1.72 13.94
N LEU A 102 -3.97 2.23 13.19
CA LEU A 102 -3.96 3.62 12.76
C LEU A 102 -4.60 4.50 13.84
N PRO A 103 -4.19 5.78 13.95
CA PRO A 103 -4.85 6.73 14.83
C PRO A 103 -6.34 6.84 14.49
N ASP A 104 -7.20 6.77 15.50
CA ASP A 104 -8.63 7.00 15.31
C ASP A 104 -8.88 8.50 15.12
N LEU A 105 -9.27 8.89 13.90
CA LEU A 105 -9.52 10.27 13.53
C LEU A 105 -10.95 10.73 13.88
N ASN A 106 -11.85 9.80 14.20
CA ASN A 106 -13.24 10.05 14.54
C ASN A 106 -13.79 9.05 15.57
N GLN A 107 -13.49 9.29 16.84
CA GLN A 107 -13.91 8.43 17.97
C GLN A 107 -15.43 8.27 18.17
N THR A 108 -16.26 8.92 17.35
CA THR A 108 -17.72 8.87 17.46
C THR A 108 -18.39 7.99 16.41
N ASP A 109 -17.65 7.51 15.40
CA ASP A 109 -18.20 6.60 14.38
C ASP A 109 -18.28 5.14 14.85
N GLY A 110 -17.60 4.79 15.95
CA GLY A 110 -17.60 3.43 16.46
C GLY A 110 -16.74 2.47 15.63
N LEU A 111 -15.82 3.01 14.84
CA LEU A 111 -14.89 2.27 13.99
C LEU A 111 -13.45 2.41 14.52
N VAL A 112 -12.63 1.40 14.21
CA VAL A 112 -11.18 1.45 14.38
C VAL A 112 -10.54 1.10 13.05
N GLN A 113 -9.54 1.88 12.63
CA GLN A 113 -8.82 1.63 11.38
C GLN A 113 -7.52 0.87 11.62
N VAL A 114 -7.29 -0.14 10.79
CA VAL A 114 -6.09 -0.97 10.83
C VAL A 114 -5.48 -1.06 9.46
N ALA A 115 -4.17 -0.82 9.35
CA ALA A 115 -3.44 -1.09 8.13
C ALA A 115 -2.89 -2.54 8.19
N ILE A 116 -3.31 -3.37 7.24
CA ILE A 116 -2.91 -4.78 7.11
C ILE A 116 -1.96 -4.93 5.93
N TYR A 117 -0.85 -5.65 6.11
CA TYR A 117 0.11 -5.89 5.04
C TYR A 117 -0.52 -6.68 3.88
N GLY A 118 -0.27 -6.27 2.64
CA GLY A 118 -0.88 -6.83 1.42
C GLY A 118 -0.74 -8.35 1.31
N GLU A 119 0.44 -8.90 1.60
CA GLU A 119 0.71 -10.35 1.56
C GLU A 119 -0.05 -11.16 2.62
N ASP A 120 -0.58 -10.51 3.65
CA ASP A 120 -1.32 -11.16 4.73
C ASP A 120 -2.84 -10.99 4.59
N GLN A 121 -3.33 -10.35 3.53
CA GLN A 121 -4.76 -10.07 3.29
C GLN A 121 -5.62 -11.33 3.30
N LEU A 122 -5.21 -12.38 2.59
CA LEU A 122 -5.99 -13.64 2.55
C LEU A 122 -6.09 -14.31 3.93
N LYS A 123 -5.05 -14.19 4.77
CA LYS A 123 -5.06 -14.71 6.14
C LYS A 123 -5.99 -13.90 7.03
N PHE A 124 -5.99 -12.58 6.83
CA PHE A 124 -6.85 -11.64 7.54
C PHE A 124 -8.33 -11.84 7.18
N GLN A 125 -8.68 -11.85 5.89
CA GLN A 125 -10.06 -11.96 5.40
C GLN A 125 -10.79 -13.19 5.95
N ALA A 126 -10.16 -14.37 5.89
CA ALA A 126 -10.78 -15.61 6.38
C ALA A 126 -11.11 -15.58 7.89
N TRP A 127 -10.39 -14.77 8.66
CA TRP A 127 -10.68 -14.52 10.07
C TRP A 127 -11.71 -13.40 10.24
N TYR A 128 -11.57 -12.31 9.48
CA TYR A 128 -12.43 -11.13 9.58
C TYR A 128 -13.89 -11.45 9.26
N ASP A 129 -14.16 -12.30 8.27
CA ASP A 129 -15.52 -12.78 7.95
C ASP A 129 -16.21 -13.40 9.17
N ARG A 130 -15.48 -14.21 9.94
CA ARG A 130 -16.02 -14.87 11.14
C ARG A 130 -16.30 -13.89 12.25
N PHE A 131 -15.46 -12.86 12.37
CA PHE A 131 -15.67 -11.78 13.31
C PHE A 131 -16.93 -10.98 12.97
N LEU A 132 -17.09 -10.57 11.71
CA LEU A 132 -18.28 -9.82 11.24
C LEU A 132 -19.57 -10.62 11.44
N MET A 133 -19.54 -11.91 11.13
CA MET A 133 -20.65 -12.83 11.37
C MET A 133 -21.02 -12.96 12.86
N ALA A 134 -20.05 -12.85 13.77
CA ALA A 134 -20.31 -12.91 15.22
C ALA A 134 -20.87 -11.60 15.78
N GLU A 135 -20.62 -10.47 15.12
CA GLU A 135 -21.07 -9.13 15.55
C GLU A 135 -22.44 -8.73 14.97
N MET A 136 -23.06 -9.58 14.15
CA MET A 136 -24.37 -9.29 13.57
C MET A 136 -25.46 -9.15 14.63
N LYS A 137 -26.39 -8.21 14.40
CA LYS A 137 -27.45 -7.83 15.36
C LYS A 137 -28.79 -7.68 14.65
N GLY A 138 -29.88 -7.79 15.39
CA GLY A 138 -31.24 -7.61 14.84
C GLY A 138 -31.80 -8.86 14.15
N GLY A 139 -33.14 -8.90 14.10
CA GLY A 139 -33.95 -10.06 13.67
C GLY A 139 -34.34 -11.00 14.81
N GLU A 140 -35.46 -11.74 14.66
CA GLU A 140 -35.90 -12.77 15.64
C GLU A 140 -34.91 -13.95 15.77
N HIS A 141 -33.92 -14.02 14.89
CA HIS A 141 -33.02 -15.17 14.74
C HIS A 141 -31.57 -14.73 14.58
N GLU A 142 -30.69 -15.13 15.51
CA GLU A 142 -29.23 -15.06 15.33
C GLU A 142 -28.79 -15.79 14.05
N LEU A 143 -27.63 -15.44 13.47
CA LEU A 143 -27.09 -16.00 12.23
C LEU A 143 -27.08 -17.54 12.21
N GLN A 144 -26.86 -18.20 13.35
CA GLN A 144 -26.96 -19.65 13.48
C GLN A 144 -28.37 -20.16 13.17
N ASN A 145 -29.41 -19.47 13.63
CA ASN A 145 -30.80 -19.80 13.32
C ASN A 145 -31.11 -19.50 11.85
N LEU A 146 -30.62 -18.39 11.30
CA LEU A 146 -30.81 -18.04 9.89
C LEU A 146 -30.14 -19.04 8.93
N ASN A 147 -28.93 -19.51 9.26
CA ASN A 147 -28.24 -20.56 8.49
C ASN A 147 -28.92 -21.92 8.62
N HIS A 148 -29.41 -22.28 9.81
CA HIS A 148 -30.17 -23.52 10.02
C HIS A 148 -31.55 -23.50 9.34
N LEU A 149 -32.23 -22.34 9.33
CA LEU A 149 -33.54 -22.14 8.71
C LEU A 149 -33.47 -22.13 7.17
N THR A 150 -32.39 -21.58 6.60
CA THR A 150 -32.28 -21.35 5.15
C THR A 150 -31.38 -22.35 4.41
N SER A 151 -30.76 -23.31 5.13
CA SER A 151 -29.70 -24.17 4.58
C SER A 151 -28.56 -23.37 3.93
N GLY A 152 -28.24 -22.20 4.49
CA GLY A 152 -27.20 -21.28 4.01
C GLY A 152 -27.56 -20.46 2.77
N ARG A 153 -28.85 -20.32 2.42
CA ARG A 153 -29.31 -19.51 1.27
C ARG A 153 -29.77 -18.13 1.72
N THR A 154 -28.83 -17.22 1.82
CA THR A 154 -29.05 -15.82 2.16
C THR A 154 -28.47 -14.90 1.08
N SER A 155 -28.98 -13.67 1.04
CA SER A 155 -28.47 -12.57 0.23
C SER A 155 -28.21 -11.38 1.14
N ILE A 156 -27.14 -10.64 0.88
CA ILE A 156 -26.90 -9.35 1.55
C ILE A 156 -27.56 -8.27 0.71
N VAL A 157 -28.28 -7.38 1.36
CA VAL A 157 -28.99 -6.25 0.74
C VAL A 157 -28.46 -4.96 1.33
N SER A 158 -28.13 -3.97 0.49
CA SER A 158 -27.86 -2.60 0.93
C SER A 158 -29.17 -1.83 1.02
N ILE A 159 -29.41 -1.14 2.13
CA ILE A 159 -30.63 -0.37 2.34
C ILE A 159 -30.28 1.04 2.87
N PRO A 160 -30.73 2.13 2.22
CA PRO A 160 -30.42 3.52 2.58
C PRO A 160 -31.20 4.01 3.81
N VAL A 161 -31.03 3.35 4.95
CA VAL A 161 -31.76 3.63 6.20
C VAL A 161 -30.87 3.71 7.43
N GLU A 162 -29.60 4.07 7.28
CA GLU A 162 -28.64 4.22 8.40
C GLU A 162 -29.21 5.06 9.56
N GLN A 163 -29.93 6.14 9.26
CA GLN A 163 -30.55 7.02 10.26
C GLN A 163 -31.98 6.62 10.67
N LYS A 164 -32.54 5.57 10.07
CA LYS A 164 -33.94 5.13 10.24
C LYS A 164 -34.04 3.61 10.42
N ILE A 165 -33.09 3.01 11.14
CA ILE A 165 -33.06 1.55 11.37
C ILE A 165 -34.36 1.07 12.02
N ASP A 166 -34.92 1.84 12.95
CA ASP A 166 -36.18 1.52 13.63
C ASP A 166 -37.35 1.29 12.66
N LEU A 167 -37.44 2.09 11.59
CA LEU A 167 -38.46 1.94 10.54
C LEU A 167 -38.34 0.57 9.87
N LEU A 168 -37.12 0.19 9.50
CA LEU A 168 -36.86 -1.10 8.89
C LEU A 168 -37.18 -2.24 9.86
N THR A 169 -36.77 -2.14 11.12
CA THR A 169 -37.00 -3.21 12.10
C THR A 169 -38.48 -3.42 12.39
N ASP A 170 -39.25 -2.33 12.51
CA ASP A 170 -40.69 -2.38 12.74
C ASP A 170 -41.43 -2.99 11.54
N ASP A 171 -41.11 -2.56 10.33
CA ASP A 171 -41.74 -3.07 9.12
C ASP A 171 -41.37 -4.54 8.84
N PHE A 172 -40.12 -4.92 9.06
CA PHE A 172 -39.68 -6.31 8.85
C PHE A 172 -40.29 -7.27 9.87
N ALA A 173 -40.54 -6.81 11.10
CA ALA A 173 -41.30 -7.57 12.09
C ALA A 173 -42.75 -7.80 11.64
N VAL A 174 -43.42 -6.78 11.09
CA VAL A 174 -44.78 -6.90 10.55
C VAL A 174 -44.84 -7.82 9.33
N LEU A 175 -43.86 -7.71 8.43
CA LEU A 175 -43.74 -8.54 7.23
C LEU A 175 -43.23 -9.97 7.52
N GLN A 176 -42.84 -10.23 8.77
CA GLN A 176 -42.23 -11.50 9.21
C GLN A 176 -41.08 -11.90 8.29
N VAL A 177 -40.15 -10.97 8.08
CA VAL A 177 -38.94 -11.20 7.30
C VAL A 177 -37.89 -11.83 8.21
N ASN A 178 -37.27 -12.92 7.75
CA ASN A 178 -36.12 -13.50 8.44
C ASN A 178 -34.84 -12.76 7.99
N TYR A 179 -34.31 -11.90 8.87
CA TYR A 179 -33.13 -11.09 8.57
C TYR A 179 -32.18 -10.98 9.76
N SER A 180 -30.98 -10.48 9.49
CA SER A 180 -30.05 -9.98 10.50
C SER A 180 -29.21 -8.85 9.90
N ILE A 181 -28.81 -7.88 10.71
CA ILE A 181 -28.09 -6.67 10.28
C ILE A 181 -26.59 -6.91 10.49
N LEU A 182 -25.81 -6.71 9.43
CA LEU A 182 -24.35 -6.72 9.48
C LEU A 182 -23.83 -5.45 10.17
N PRO A 183 -22.67 -5.52 10.83
CA PRO A 183 -22.01 -4.31 11.31
C PRO A 183 -21.79 -3.31 10.17
N ASP A 184 -21.99 -2.02 10.45
CA ASP A 184 -21.68 -1.00 9.46
C ASP A 184 -20.17 -0.82 9.34
N LEU A 185 -19.64 -0.95 8.12
CA LEU A 185 -18.21 -0.79 7.83
C LEU A 185 -17.87 0.60 7.27
N GLN A 186 -18.88 1.42 6.92
CA GLN A 186 -18.71 2.73 6.31
C GLN A 186 -19.76 3.73 6.80
N VAL A 187 -19.66 4.06 8.10
CA VAL A 187 -20.56 5.01 8.77
C VAL A 187 -20.62 6.35 8.04
N GLY A 188 -21.84 6.81 7.78
CA GLY A 188 -22.15 8.06 7.10
C GLY A 188 -22.39 7.95 5.59
N ASP A 189 -22.30 6.76 5.00
CA ASP A 189 -22.68 6.52 3.60
C ASP A 189 -24.21 6.47 3.39
N GLY A 190 -24.99 6.43 4.47
CA GLY A 190 -26.45 6.39 4.49
C GLY A 190 -27.04 4.99 4.37
N GLU A 191 -26.22 3.96 4.19
CA GLU A 191 -26.60 2.59 3.91
C GLU A 191 -26.40 1.69 5.13
N ILE A 192 -27.18 0.61 5.21
CA ILE A 192 -26.90 -0.52 6.10
C ILE A 192 -26.92 -1.80 5.28
N GLN A 193 -26.16 -2.80 5.74
CA GLN A 193 -26.18 -4.11 5.10
C GLN A 193 -26.99 -5.12 5.92
N VAL A 194 -27.96 -5.74 5.25
CA VAL A 194 -28.90 -6.67 5.88
C VAL A 194 -28.81 -8.02 5.19
N VAL A 195 -28.54 -9.06 5.97
CA VAL A 195 -28.61 -10.46 5.53
C VAL A 195 -30.06 -10.90 5.57
N VAL A 196 -30.61 -11.29 4.43
CA VAL A 196 -32.00 -11.71 4.29
C VAL A 196 -32.06 -13.16 3.80
N ALA A 197 -32.99 -13.94 4.35
CA ALA A 197 -33.31 -15.26 3.81
C ALA A 197 -33.84 -15.15 2.37
N ASN A 198 -33.33 -15.96 1.43
CA ASN A 198 -33.74 -15.85 0.02
C ASN A 198 -35.25 -16.09 -0.20
N ALA A 199 -35.91 -16.82 0.70
CA ALA A 199 -37.37 -17.02 0.67
C ALA A 199 -38.16 -15.72 0.95
N ASP A 200 -37.58 -14.78 1.68
CA ASP A 200 -38.19 -13.50 2.03
C ASP A 200 -37.70 -12.34 1.14
N LEU A 201 -36.77 -12.58 0.21
CA LEU A 201 -36.19 -11.54 -0.64
C LEU A 201 -37.26 -10.74 -1.41
N ALA A 202 -38.29 -11.43 -1.92
CA ALA A 202 -39.39 -10.78 -2.64
C ALA A 202 -40.21 -9.82 -1.74
N LYS A 203 -40.34 -10.12 -0.45
CA LYS A 203 -40.99 -9.22 0.52
C LYS A 203 -40.13 -7.97 0.73
N VAL A 204 -38.82 -8.15 0.85
CA VAL A 204 -37.87 -7.05 1.06
C VAL A 204 -37.78 -6.17 -0.18
N GLU A 205 -37.75 -6.74 -1.39
CA GLU A 205 -37.78 -5.97 -2.64
C GLU A 205 -39.08 -5.15 -2.76
N HIS A 206 -40.22 -5.74 -2.39
CA HIS A 206 -41.50 -5.02 -2.38
C HIS A 206 -41.51 -3.86 -1.37
N TRP A 207 -41.02 -4.10 -0.15
CA TRP A 207 -40.86 -3.06 0.86
C TRP A 207 -39.93 -1.94 0.39
N TYR A 208 -38.78 -2.28 -0.20
CA TYR A 208 -37.81 -1.32 -0.71
C TYR A 208 -38.42 -0.42 -1.79
N ARG A 209 -39.24 -0.99 -2.68
CA ARG A 209 -39.95 -0.20 -3.70
C ARG A 209 -40.93 0.79 -3.08
N MET A 210 -41.69 0.39 -2.05
CA MET A 210 -42.58 1.32 -1.34
C MET A 210 -41.77 2.43 -0.65
N TYR A 211 -40.63 2.10 -0.06
CA TYR A 211 -39.72 3.06 0.53
C TYR A 211 -39.16 4.04 -0.51
N GLN A 212 -38.75 3.56 -1.68
CA GLN A 212 -38.29 4.37 -2.81
C GLN A 212 -39.37 5.33 -3.30
N GLU A 213 -40.63 4.87 -3.42
CA GLU A 213 -41.78 5.72 -3.77
C GLU A 213 -42.04 6.80 -2.71
N GLN A 214 -41.90 6.47 -1.42
CA GLN A 214 -42.01 7.45 -0.34
C GLN A 214 -40.88 8.48 -0.42
N CYS A 215 -39.62 8.07 -0.56
CA CYS A 215 -38.49 8.98 -0.72
C CYS A 215 -38.67 9.90 -1.93
N LEU A 216 -39.16 9.36 -3.05
CA LEU A 216 -39.44 10.15 -4.24
C LEU A 216 -40.53 11.21 -4.00
N SER A 217 -41.56 10.87 -3.22
CA SER A 217 -42.59 11.84 -2.82
C SER A 217 -42.04 12.96 -1.91
N GLU A 218 -40.98 12.67 -1.15
CA GLU A 218 -40.23 13.62 -0.34
C GLU A 218 -39.13 14.37 -1.13
N GLY A 219 -39.03 14.12 -2.45
CA GLY A 219 -38.05 14.75 -3.34
C GLY A 219 -36.64 14.16 -3.25
N LYS A 220 -36.49 12.95 -2.69
CA LYS A 220 -35.22 12.20 -2.59
C LYS A 220 -35.25 11.00 -3.53
N GLU A 221 -34.31 10.93 -4.45
CA GLU A 221 -34.11 9.77 -5.32
C GLU A 221 -33.08 8.84 -4.68
N ILE A 222 -33.43 7.57 -4.46
CA ILE A 222 -32.54 6.53 -3.92
C ILE A 222 -32.26 5.46 -4.98
N PRO A 223 -31.10 4.80 -4.94
CA PRO A 223 -30.72 3.77 -5.90
C PRO A 223 -31.73 2.62 -5.98
N ASP A 224 -31.69 1.87 -7.08
CA ASP A 224 -32.45 0.64 -7.22
C ASP A 224 -31.96 -0.42 -6.21
N PHE A 225 -32.86 -1.35 -5.88
CA PHE A 225 -32.58 -2.47 -5.00
C PHE A 225 -31.39 -3.29 -5.50
N GLN A 226 -30.39 -3.51 -4.64
CA GLN A 226 -29.20 -4.27 -4.97
C GLN A 226 -28.90 -5.34 -3.93
N THR A 227 -28.53 -6.52 -4.43
CA THR A 227 -27.97 -7.60 -3.61
C THR A 227 -26.45 -7.67 -3.80
N MET A 228 -25.75 -8.03 -2.74
CA MET A 228 -24.31 -8.23 -2.73
C MET A 228 -23.92 -9.54 -2.03
N ASP A 229 -22.66 -9.94 -2.18
CA ASP A 229 -22.04 -11.05 -1.46
C ASP A 229 -21.09 -10.53 -0.38
N MET A 230 -20.54 -11.44 0.43
CA MET A 230 -19.61 -11.08 1.51
C MET A 230 -18.33 -10.41 0.99
N GLY A 231 -17.89 -10.70 -0.24
CA GLY A 231 -16.71 -10.06 -0.83
C GLY A 231 -16.96 -8.59 -1.09
N LYS A 232 -18.09 -8.26 -1.73
CA LYS A 232 -18.50 -6.87 -1.96
C LYS A 232 -18.80 -6.12 -0.67
N TYR A 233 -19.41 -6.76 0.32
CA TYR A 233 -19.61 -6.16 1.63
C TYR A 233 -18.27 -5.88 2.33
N TRP A 234 -17.30 -6.79 2.26
CA TRP A 234 -15.96 -6.55 2.78
C TRP A 234 -15.28 -5.34 2.10
N GLU A 235 -15.45 -5.19 0.79
CA GLU A 235 -14.88 -4.06 0.03
C GLU A 235 -15.38 -2.69 0.52
N THR A 236 -16.57 -2.59 1.12
CA THR A 236 -17.06 -1.30 1.68
C THR A 236 -16.25 -0.87 2.91
N GLY A 237 -15.70 -1.82 3.66
CA GLY A 237 -14.82 -1.54 4.80
C GLY A 237 -13.37 -1.26 4.42
N VAL A 238 -12.98 -1.42 3.15
CA VAL A 238 -11.64 -1.12 2.66
C VAL A 238 -11.55 0.35 2.29
N MET A 239 -10.59 1.04 2.89
CA MET A 239 -10.41 2.47 2.72
C MET A 239 -9.12 2.79 1.96
N LYS A 240 -9.19 3.83 1.14
CA LYS A 240 -8.01 4.52 0.60
C LYS A 240 -7.48 5.52 1.62
N GLU A 241 -6.21 5.87 1.49
CA GLU A 241 -5.53 6.83 2.37
C GLU A 241 -6.21 8.20 2.40
N GLU A 242 -6.70 8.69 1.26
CA GLU A 242 -7.45 9.96 1.20
C GLU A 242 -8.75 9.87 2.00
N ALA A 243 -9.53 8.80 1.77
CA ALA A 243 -10.79 8.59 2.47
C ALA A 243 -10.58 8.47 3.99
N TYR A 244 -9.48 7.83 4.42
CA TYR A 244 -9.10 7.77 5.83
C TYR A 244 -8.85 9.17 6.38
N VAL A 245 -8.05 10.01 5.71
CA VAL A 245 -7.82 11.40 6.16
C VAL A 245 -9.13 12.20 6.22
N ASP A 246 -10.04 11.97 5.28
CA ASP A 246 -11.34 12.67 5.21
C ASP A 246 -12.28 12.31 6.37
N THR A 247 -12.09 11.16 7.04
CA THR A 247 -12.83 10.83 8.27
C THR A 247 -12.48 11.73 9.45
N SER A 248 -11.43 12.56 9.35
CA SER A 248 -10.98 13.44 10.43
C SER A 248 -12.13 14.25 11.05
N SER A 249 -12.26 14.17 12.37
CA SER A 249 -13.16 15.03 13.13
C SER A 249 -12.86 16.52 12.89
N GLU A 250 -13.87 17.38 13.06
CA GLU A 250 -13.72 18.83 12.88
C GLU A 250 -12.55 19.43 13.68
N ALA A 251 -12.25 18.87 14.86
CA ALA A 251 -11.17 19.32 15.71
C ALA A 251 -9.79 19.07 15.06
N ILE A 252 -9.58 17.87 14.52
CA ILE A 252 -8.35 17.49 13.81
C ILE A 252 -8.23 18.32 12.52
N GLN A 253 -9.32 18.43 11.75
CA GLN A 253 -9.33 19.24 10.53
C GLN A 253 -8.92 20.70 10.83
N LYS A 254 -9.51 21.34 11.85
CA LYS A 254 -9.16 22.72 12.25
C LYS A 254 -7.69 22.87 12.65
N ALA A 255 -7.11 21.89 13.34
CA ALA A 255 -5.71 21.92 13.76
C ALA A 255 -4.74 21.77 12.58
N VAL A 256 -5.07 20.90 11.62
CA VAL A 256 -4.22 20.58 10.47
C VAL A 256 -4.39 21.57 9.30
N ARG A 257 -5.54 22.25 9.19
CA ARG A 257 -5.89 23.18 8.11
C ARG A 257 -4.84 24.26 7.84
N LYS A 258 -4.14 24.73 8.87
CA LYS A 258 -3.08 25.76 8.73
C LYS A 258 -1.90 25.29 7.89
N TYR A 259 -1.74 24.00 7.65
CA TYR A 259 -0.70 23.41 6.80
C TYR A 259 -1.14 23.17 5.35
N GLU A 260 -2.44 23.33 5.04
CA GLU A 260 -2.95 23.18 3.68
C GLU A 260 -2.36 24.26 2.76
N GLY A 261 -1.78 23.83 1.64
CA GLY A 261 -1.14 24.74 0.67
C GLY A 261 0.22 25.31 1.09
N GLN A 262 0.75 24.92 2.26
CA GLN A 262 2.12 25.28 2.66
C GLN A 262 3.14 24.25 2.12
N GLU A 263 4.37 24.70 1.88
CA GLU A 263 5.45 23.77 1.59
C GLU A 263 5.71 22.85 2.81
N PRO A 264 6.04 21.56 2.59
CA PRO A 264 6.34 20.63 3.68
C PRO A 264 7.44 21.20 4.60
N GLY A 265 7.17 21.24 5.91
CA GLY A 265 8.18 21.71 6.89
C GLY A 265 9.36 20.74 7.04
N GLU A 266 10.39 21.11 7.81
CA GLU A 266 11.63 20.30 7.96
C GLU A 266 11.39 18.83 8.33
N LEU A 267 10.47 18.57 9.27
CA LEU A 267 10.11 17.20 9.67
C LEU A 267 9.48 16.43 8.50
N GLU A 268 8.53 17.04 7.79
CA GLU A 268 7.86 16.42 6.63
C GLU A 268 8.88 16.18 5.51
N GLN A 269 9.77 17.12 5.22
CA GLN A 269 10.84 16.93 4.23
C GLN A 269 11.81 15.82 4.62
N LYS A 270 12.16 15.69 5.90
CA LYS A 270 13.06 14.64 6.38
C LYS A 270 12.42 13.26 6.21
N VAL A 271 11.13 13.13 6.52
CA VAL A 271 10.43 11.86 6.33
C VAL A 271 10.19 11.58 4.85
N LEU A 272 9.78 12.58 4.05
CA LEU A 272 9.62 12.44 2.60
C LEU A 272 10.91 11.94 1.92
N LYS A 273 12.07 12.47 2.28
CA LYS A 273 13.36 11.98 1.76
C LYS A 273 13.69 10.55 2.17
N GLN A 274 13.23 10.14 3.35
CA GLN A 274 13.44 8.78 3.85
C GLN A 274 12.51 7.77 3.17
N GLU A 275 11.27 8.17 2.86
CA GLU A 275 10.23 7.34 2.23
C GLU A 275 10.35 7.30 0.70
N GLN A 276 10.86 8.35 0.07
CA GLN A 276 11.22 8.36 -1.37
C GLN A 276 12.48 7.53 -1.68
N SER A 277 13.02 6.80 -0.70
CA SER A 277 14.17 5.93 -0.92
C SER A 277 13.81 4.74 -1.80
N ILE A 278 14.78 4.32 -2.61
CA ILE A 278 14.66 3.25 -3.59
C ILE A 278 14.17 1.95 -2.93
N ARG A 279 13.09 1.37 -3.49
CA ARG A 279 12.37 0.16 -3.02
C ARG A 279 13.27 -1.07 -2.99
N SER A 280 12.94 -2.14 -2.26
CA SER A 280 13.77 -3.37 -2.26
C SER A 280 13.38 -4.34 -3.38
N MET A 281 14.24 -5.33 -3.69
CA MET A 281 13.92 -6.43 -4.60
C MET A 281 12.75 -7.32 -4.15
N ASN A 282 12.35 -7.24 -2.88
CA ASN A 282 11.19 -7.97 -2.37
C ASN A 282 9.85 -7.35 -2.81
N ASN A 283 9.88 -6.21 -3.50
CA ASN A 283 8.71 -5.53 -4.01
C ASN A 283 8.06 -6.32 -5.16
N GLU A 284 6.72 -6.40 -5.21
CA GLU A 284 5.99 -7.06 -6.29
C GLU A 284 6.35 -6.46 -7.67
N GLN A 285 6.63 -5.16 -7.73
CA GLN A 285 7.05 -4.46 -8.96
C GLN A 285 8.38 -4.97 -9.52
N TYR A 286 9.28 -5.48 -8.66
CA TYR A 286 10.50 -6.14 -9.14
C TYR A 286 10.14 -7.37 -9.98
N GLN A 287 9.16 -8.17 -9.53
CA GLN A 287 8.70 -9.35 -10.26
C GLN A 287 7.99 -8.97 -11.56
N GLU A 288 7.23 -7.87 -11.59
CA GLU A 288 6.61 -7.36 -12.82
C GLU A 288 7.66 -7.01 -13.88
N PHE A 289 8.68 -6.24 -13.53
CA PHE A 289 9.75 -5.90 -14.46
C PHE A 289 10.62 -7.11 -14.83
N HIS A 290 10.90 -7.99 -13.88
CA HIS A 290 11.68 -9.21 -14.11
C HIS A 290 10.98 -10.17 -15.08
N ASN A 291 9.65 -10.27 -15.00
CA ASN A 291 8.85 -11.12 -15.88
C ASN A 291 8.47 -10.45 -17.21
N ASN A 292 8.66 -9.13 -17.34
CA ASN A 292 8.33 -8.39 -18.55
C ASN A 292 9.45 -8.50 -19.60
N PRO A 293 9.20 -9.11 -20.77
CA PRO A 293 10.22 -9.30 -21.79
C PRO A 293 10.69 -7.99 -22.43
N GLU A 294 9.97 -6.88 -22.30
CA GLU A 294 10.40 -5.58 -22.85
C GLU A 294 11.50 -4.91 -22.01
N PHE A 295 11.78 -5.41 -20.81
CA PHE A 295 12.84 -4.89 -19.94
C PHE A 295 14.05 -5.83 -19.86
N ILE A 296 15.20 -5.24 -19.52
CA ILE A 296 16.45 -5.95 -19.20
C ILE A 296 16.89 -5.55 -17.80
N GLU A 297 17.19 -6.55 -16.98
CA GLU A 297 17.76 -6.37 -15.66
C GLU A 297 19.25 -6.00 -15.74
N ILE A 298 19.65 -4.93 -15.05
CA ILE A 298 21.04 -4.50 -14.89
C ILE A 298 21.42 -4.43 -13.42
N THR A 299 22.65 -4.83 -13.11
CA THR A 299 23.20 -4.73 -11.76
C THR A 299 24.08 -3.49 -11.63
N ILE A 300 23.81 -2.68 -10.61
CA ILE A 300 24.49 -1.41 -10.35
C ILE A 300 25.12 -1.45 -8.96
N ASN A 301 26.44 -1.50 -8.89
CA ASN A 301 27.15 -1.48 -7.60
C ASN A 301 27.20 -0.04 -7.05
N HIS A 302 26.82 0.15 -5.78
CA HIS A 302 26.70 1.48 -5.18
C HIS A 302 28.04 2.20 -5.07
N GLU A 303 29.07 1.52 -4.55
CA GLU A 303 30.41 2.10 -4.36
C GLU A 303 30.99 2.58 -5.69
N THR A 304 31.04 1.69 -6.69
CA THR A 304 31.69 1.98 -7.96
C THR A 304 30.82 2.79 -8.92
N LEU A 305 29.52 2.56 -9.03
CA LEU A 305 28.71 3.20 -10.08
C LEU A 305 27.89 4.39 -9.57
N VAL A 306 27.79 4.60 -8.26
CA VAL A 306 27.02 5.72 -7.68
C VAL A 306 27.94 6.66 -6.92
N GLN A 307 28.68 6.17 -5.90
CA GLN A 307 29.53 7.02 -5.05
C GLN A 307 30.75 7.57 -5.80
N GLU A 308 31.42 6.76 -6.61
CA GLU A 308 32.58 7.19 -7.41
C GLU A 308 32.23 7.94 -8.71
N SER A 309 30.94 8.11 -9.01
CA SER A 309 30.50 8.91 -10.16
C SER A 309 30.56 10.40 -9.84
N GLN A 310 30.98 11.21 -10.82
CA GLN A 310 31.03 12.66 -10.68
C GLN A 310 29.63 13.29 -10.57
N LEU A 311 28.65 12.72 -11.28
CA LEU A 311 27.28 13.22 -11.34
C LEU A 311 26.33 12.47 -10.41
N ALA A 312 26.41 11.14 -10.33
CA ALA A 312 25.46 10.38 -9.52
C ALA A 312 25.61 10.63 -8.01
N SER A 313 26.82 10.94 -7.54
CA SER A 313 27.09 11.24 -6.12
C SER A 313 26.70 12.65 -5.69
N SER A 314 26.66 13.60 -6.63
CA SER A 314 26.51 15.04 -6.34
C SER A 314 25.14 15.61 -6.70
N TRP A 315 24.32 14.87 -7.45
CA TRP A 315 23.03 15.32 -7.94
C TRP A 315 21.90 14.69 -7.12
N ASP A 316 21.13 15.51 -6.41
CA ASP A 316 19.95 15.10 -5.64
C ASP A 316 18.78 14.75 -6.60
N MET A 317 18.94 13.61 -7.27
CA MET A 317 18.04 13.05 -8.30
C MET A 317 16.88 12.26 -7.71
N GLU A 318 17.09 11.64 -6.54
CA GLU A 318 16.05 10.83 -5.86
C GLU A 318 14.83 11.68 -5.51
N ARG A 319 15.03 12.93 -5.06
CA ARG A 319 13.93 13.89 -4.83
C ARG A 319 13.11 14.24 -6.07
N ARG A 320 13.60 13.91 -7.25
CA ARG A 320 12.96 14.18 -8.54
C ARG A 320 12.38 12.90 -9.15
N GLY A 321 12.34 11.81 -8.40
CA GLY A 321 11.89 10.51 -8.88
C GLY A 321 12.86 9.85 -9.86
N MET A 322 14.14 10.24 -9.85
CA MET A 322 15.16 9.71 -10.76
C MET A 322 16.33 9.12 -9.96
N PHE A 323 16.96 8.11 -10.54
CA PHE A 323 18.16 7.45 -10.07
C PHE A 323 19.25 7.61 -11.12
N ALA A 324 20.44 8.03 -10.69
CA ALA A 324 21.59 8.19 -11.56
C ALA A 324 22.65 7.14 -11.22
N SER A 325 23.27 6.56 -12.24
CA SER A 325 24.44 5.71 -12.07
C SER A 325 25.38 5.85 -13.26
N ARG A 326 26.68 5.75 -13.02
CA ARG A 326 27.66 5.74 -14.09
C ARG A 326 27.54 4.48 -14.94
N ILE A 327 27.67 4.65 -16.25
CA ILE A 327 27.75 3.54 -17.20
C ILE A 327 29.13 2.88 -17.05
N PRO A 328 29.20 1.55 -16.80
CA PRO A 328 30.46 0.85 -16.61
C PRO A 328 31.46 1.08 -17.75
N GLY A 329 32.74 1.25 -17.39
CA GLY A 329 33.82 1.47 -18.36
C GLY A 329 33.87 2.89 -18.94
N THR A 330 33.15 3.85 -18.36
CA THR A 330 33.26 5.29 -18.66
C THR A 330 33.82 6.02 -17.43
N TRP A 331 34.76 6.94 -17.61
CA TRP A 331 35.49 7.61 -16.52
C TRP A 331 36.01 8.99 -16.95
N GLY A 332 36.31 9.85 -15.98
CA GLY A 332 36.92 11.17 -16.21
C GLY A 332 36.05 12.06 -17.11
N ASP A 333 36.66 12.77 -18.06
CA ASP A 333 35.95 13.65 -19.00
C ASP A 333 35.04 12.89 -19.99
N GLY A 334 35.24 11.58 -20.12
CA GLY A 334 34.41 10.69 -20.93
C GLY A 334 33.37 9.90 -20.11
N GLU A 335 33.17 10.25 -18.83
CA GLU A 335 32.16 9.61 -17.98
C GLU A 335 30.75 9.83 -18.55
N GLN A 336 29.96 8.76 -18.58
CA GLN A 336 28.57 8.81 -18.96
C GLN A 336 27.71 8.28 -17.82
N THR A 337 26.60 8.95 -17.56
CA THR A 337 25.66 8.63 -16.48
C THR A 337 24.33 8.18 -17.08
N LEU A 338 23.91 6.96 -16.77
CA LEU A 338 22.57 6.45 -17.02
C LEU A 338 21.62 7.00 -15.97
N VAL A 339 20.47 7.52 -16.42
CA VAL A 339 19.42 8.02 -15.54
C VAL A 339 18.16 7.19 -15.75
N LEU A 340 17.66 6.60 -14.66
CA LEU A 340 16.45 5.78 -14.63
C LEU A 340 15.42 6.41 -13.69
N PRO A 341 14.12 6.21 -13.91
CA PRO A 341 13.11 6.45 -12.88
C PRO A 341 13.41 5.63 -11.62
N THR A 342 13.21 6.19 -10.41
CA THR A 342 13.44 5.45 -9.15
C THR A 342 12.55 4.21 -9.03
N GLU A 343 11.38 4.20 -9.67
CA GLU A 343 10.46 3.05 -9.74
C GLU A 343 11.01 1.86 -10.55
N GLN A 344 12.01 2.08 -11.41
CA GLN A 344 12.68 1.02 -12.18
C GLN A 344 13.95 0.52 -11.48
N VAL A 345 14.23 1.00 -10.28
CA VAL A 345 15.44 0.67 -9.53
C VAL A 345 15.07 0.09 -8.18
N PHE A 346 15.72 -0.99 -7.81
CA PHE A 346 15.46 -1.75 -6.60
C PHE A 346 16.76 -1.98 -5.83
N ARG A 347 16.73 -1.86 -4.51
CA ARG A 347 17.87 -2.01 -3.63
C ARG A 347 18.01 -3.46 -3.16
N THR A 348 19.24 -3.95 -3.14
CA THR A 348 19.62 -5.26 -2.61
C THR A 348 20.95 -5.20 -1.86
N ASP A 349 21.36 -6.31 -1.25
CA ASP A 349 22.61 -6.43 -0.48
C ASP A 349 22.81 -5.31 0.57
N ASP A 350 21.76 -5.01 1.33
CA ASP A 350 21.74 -3.91 2.32
C ASP A 350 22.12 -2.52 1.75
N GLY A 351 21.88 -2.29 0.45
CA GLY A 351 22.20 -1.03 -0.22
C GLY A 351 23.57 -0.96 -0.88
N LYS A 352 24.31 -2.07 -0.91
CA LYS A 352 25.57 -2.16 -1.65
C LYS A 352 25.36 -2.32 -3.16
N THR A 353 24.18 -2.80 -3.55
CA THR A 353 23.84 -3.10 -4.93
C THR A 353 22.42 -2.62 -5.22
N TYR A 354 22.22 -2.11 -6.43
CA TYR A 354 20.90 -1.82 -6.99
C TYR A 354 20.68 -2.68 -8.23
N ILE A 355 19.43 -3.03 -8.47
CA ILE A 355 18.95 -3.67 -9.68
C ILE A 355 18.11 -2.65 -10.44
N GLY A 356 18.56 -2.25 -11.62
CA GLY A 356 17.81 -1.37 -12.51
C GLY A 356 17.16 -2.17 -13.64
N PHE A 357 16.03 -1.69 -14.14
CA PHE A 357 15.42 -2.22 -15.37
C PHE A 357 15.50 -1.19 -16.48
N VAL A 358 16.05 -1.60 -17.63
CA VAL A 358 16.14 -0.76 -18.82
C VAL A 358 15.25 -1.34 -19.92
N GLU A 359 14.47 -0.49 -20.58
CA GLU A 359 13.63 -0.92 -21.68
C GLU A 359 14.46 -1.25 -22.93
N ARG A 360 14.23 -2.42 -23.52
CA ARG A 360 15.07 -3.02 -24.57
C ARG A 360 15.24 -2.11 -25.78
N LYS A 361 14.11 -1.64 -26.31
CA LYS A 361 14.03 -0.94 -27.60
C LYS A 361 14.16 0.57 -27.45
N GLU A 362 13.89 1.11 -26.26
CA GLU A 362 13.93 2.54 -26.02
C GLU A 362 15.35 3.06 -25.84
N LYS A 363 15.54 4.31 -26.28
CA LYS A 363 16.82 5.02 -26.15
C LYS A 363 16.95 5.58 -24.76
N GLN A 364 17.92 5.05 -24.02
CA GLN A 364 18.10 5.35 -22.60
C GLN A 364 18.58 6.77 -22.38
N LEU A 365 18.13 7.41 -21.31
CA LEU A 365 18.57 8.74 -20.95
C LEU A 365 20.00 8.70 -20.41
N ILE A 366 20.93 9.34 -21.13
CA ILE A 366 22.35 9.36 -20.81
C ILE A 366 22.84 10.80 -20.74
N LEU A 367 23.61 11.11 -19.70
CA LEU A 367 24.27 12.40 -19.49
C LEU A 367 25.79 12.24 -19.61
N ASN A 368 26.47 13.23 -20.18
CA ASN A 368 27.94 13.31 -20.18
C ASN A 368 28.45 13.81 -18.83
N ALA A 369 29.76 13.74 -18.59
CA ALA A 369 30.41 14.16 -17.33
C ALA A 369 30.11 15.62 -16.92
N ASP A 370 29.87 16.50 -17.89
CA ASP A 370 29.48 17.90 -17.66
C ASP A 370 27.99 18.09 -17.32
N GLY A 371 27.23 17.00 -17.26
CA GLY A 371 25.78 17.01 -17.01
C GLY A 371 24.94 17.28 -18.24
N SER A 372 25.56 17.54 -19.41
CA SER A 372 24.83 17.72 -20.66
C SER A 372 24.20 16.41 -21.13
N MET A 373 23.01 16.51 -21.71
CA MET A 373 22.28 15.35 -22.20
C MET A 373 22.86 14.87 -23.54
N VAL A 374 23.13 13.57 -23.66
CA VAL A 374 23.54 12.98 -24.95
C VAL A 374 22.39 13.14 -25.94
N PRO A 375 22.63 13.63 -27.18
CA PRO A 375 21.59 13.77 -28.19
C PRO A 375 20.89 12.45 -28.52
N SER A 376 19.60 12.50 -28.82
CA SER A 376 18.76 11.31 -29.04
C SER A 376 19.32 10.39 -30.12
N GLU A 377 20.00 10.93 -31.13
CA GLU A 377 20.56 10.20 -32.27
C GLU A 377 21.78 9.36 -31.86
N LYS A 378 22.44 9.74 -30.77
CA LYS A 378 23.67 9.12 -30.25
C LYS A 378 23.44 8.23 -29.02
N ARG A 379 22.21 8.20 -28.48
CA ARG A 379 21.85 7.35 -27.33
C ARG A 379 21.75 5.88 -27.74
N SER A 380 22.28 4.99 -26.90
CA SER A 380 22.11 3.55 -27.03
C SER A 380 20.70 3.13 -26.62
N THR A 381 20.17 2.09 -27.27
CA THR A 381 18.98 1.38 -26.77
C THR A 381 19.34 0.58 -25.52
N GLY A 382 18.35 0.19 -24.71
CA GLY A 382 18.60 -0.62 -23.51
C GLY A 382 19.31 -1.95 -23.83
N GLU A 383 18.91 -2.62 -24.91
CA GLU A 383 19.54 -3.87 -25.37
C GLU A 383 21.02 -3.70 -25.74
N ARG A 384 21.32 -2.63 -26.48
CA ARG A 384 22.70 -2.32 -26.87
C ARG A 384 23.54 -1.89 -25.67
N LEU A 385 22.97 -1.06 -24.80
CA LEU A 385 23.64 -0.59 -23.59
C LEU A 385 23.97 -1.78 -22.66
N TYR A 386 23.04 -2.71 -22.50
CA TYR A 386 23.26 -3.93 -21.75
C TYR A 386 24.42 -4.73 -22.34
N ALA A 387 24.34 -5.12 -23.61
CA ALA A 387 25.34 -5.95 -24.27
C ALA A 387 26.75 -5.34 -24.23
N GLU A 388 26.87 -4.02 -24.41
CA GLU A 388 28.17 -3.36 -24.47
C GLU A 388 28.79 -3.07 -23.09
N ARG A 389 27.97 -2.88 -22.05
CA ARG A 389 28.41 -2.27 -20.78
C ARG A 389 28.02 -3.02 -19.51
N TYR A 390 26.91 -3.74 -19.51
CA TYR A 390 26.37 -4.41 -18.32
C TYR A 390 26.34 -5.94 -18.45
N GLU A 391 26.54 -6.49 -19.64
CA GLU A 391 26.64 -7.94 -19.84
C GLU A 391 27.78 -8.51 -18.99
N PRO A 392 27.54 -9.57 -18.21
CA PRO A 392 28.57 -10.14 -17.37
C PRO A 392 29.72 -10.65 -18.24
N VAL A 393 30.92 -10.09 -18.03
CA VAL A 393 32.14 -10.65 -18.60
C VAL A 393 32.23 -12.09 -18.11
N SER A 394 32.04 -13.05 -19.01
CA SER A 394 32.38 -14.45 -18.74
C SER A 394 33.89 -14.52 -18.49
N ARG A 395 34.30 -14.30 -17.24
CA ARG A 395 35.66 -14.63 -16.81
C ARG A 395 35.80 -16.12 -17.04
N LYS A 396 36.46 -16.50 -18.14
CA LYS A 396 37.08 -17.81 -18.28
C LYS A 396 38.13 -17.89 -17.19
N PHE A 397 37.73 -18.23 -15.96
CA PHE A 397 38.64 -18.72 -14.95
C PHE A 397 39.29 -19.96 -15.54
N GLY A 398 40.52 -19.81 -16.00
CA GLY A 398 41.37 -20.94 -16.37
C GLY A 398 41.34 -21.92 -15.21
N LYS A 399 40.90 -23.15 -15.47
CA LYS A 399 40.91 -24.26 -14.52
C LYS A 399 42.28 -24.31 -13.81
N LYS A 400 42.36 -23.80 -12.58
CA LYS A 400 43.41 -24.16 -11.64
C LYS A 400 42.74 -25.02 -10.56
N LYS A 401 43.06 -26.32 -10.60
CA LYS A 401 42.75 -27.29 -9.56
C LYS A 401 43.23 -26.76 -8.20
N SER A 402 42.33 -26.59 -7.25
CA SER A 402 42.66 -26.64 -5.83
C SER A 402 41.49 -27.21 -5.03
N LEU A 403 41.56 -28.53 -4.87
CA LEU A 403 41.28 -29.32 -3.68
C LEU A 403 39.95 -29.11 -2.94
N GLN A 404 39.12 -30.13 -3.10
CA GLN A 404 38.16 -30.65 -2.14
C GLN A 404 38.53 -30.35 -0.67
N LYS A 405 37.82 -29.39 -0.08
CA LYS A 405 37.40 -29.34 1.32
C LYS A 405 36.17 -28.43 1.35
N ASN A 406 35.21 -28.74 2.23
CA ASN A 406 33.93 -28.03 2.45
C ASN A 406 32.67 -28.72 1.90
N THR A 407 32.69 -30.04 1.72
CA THR A 407 31.45 -30.83 1.74
C THR A 407 31.02 -31.20 3.17
N ALA A 408 31.95 -31.19 4.14
CA ALA A 408 31.65 -31.49 5.55
C ALA A 408 31.02 -30.32 6.34
N GLU A 409 31.28 -29.06 5.95
CA GLU A 409 30.69 -27.89 6.64
C GLU A 409 29.21 -27.68 6.27
N LYS A 410 28.80 -28.04 5.04
CA LYS A 410 27.38 -27.94 4.62
C LYS A 410 26.48 -28.96 5.33
N GLU A 411 26.98 -30.16 5.63
CA GLU A 411 26.21 -31.17 6.36
C GLU A 411 26.10 -30.86 7.87
N MET A 412 27.12 -30.24 8.48
CA MET A 412 27.03 -29.80 9.87
C MET A 412 26.05 -28.63 10.06
N ILE A 413 26.01 -27.66 9.14
CA ILE A 413 25.08 -26.51 9.22
C ILE A 413 23.62 -26.96 9.04
N GLN A 414 23.34 -27.92 8.16
CA GLN A 414 21.97 -28.45 7.99
C GLN A 414 21.47 -29.25 9.20
N ASN A 415 22.36 -29.92 9.95
CA ASN A 415 21.97 -30.63 11.16
C ASN A 415 21.78 -29.69 12.37
N VAL A 416 22.49 -28.55 12.42
CA VAL A 416 22.28 -27.53 13.46
C VAL A 416 20.99 -26.73 13.24
N ILE A 417 20.59 -26.48 11.98
CA ILE A 417 19.32 -25.79 11.66
C ILE A 417 18.09 -26.65 12.02
N LYS A 418 18.21 -27.98 12.06
CA LYS A 418 17.10 -28.88 12.45
C LYS A 418 16.88 -29.03 13.96
N GLN A 419 17.72 -28.43 14.82
CA GLN A 419 17.59 -28.53 16.29
C GLN A 419 17.53 -27.19 17.03
N ALA A 420 17.35 -26.06 16.34
CA ALA A 420 17.17 -24.76 16.99
C ALA A 420 15.67 -24.46 17.22
N PRO A 421 15.22 -24.15 18.45
CA PRO A 421 13.83 -23.76 18.69
C PRO A 421 13.52 -22.41 18.04
N SER A 422 12.46 -22.39 17.23
CA SER A 422 11.85 -21.21 16.62
C SER A 422 11.35 -20.25 17.70
N LYS A 423 12.11 -19.20 18.00
CA LYS A 423 11.61 -17.95 18.61
C LYS A 423 12.37 -16.77 18.01
N VAL A 424 11.72 -16.07 17.09
CA VAL A 424 12.06 -14.68 16.74
C VAL A 424 11.36 -13.77 17.77
N PRO A 425 11.96 -12.64 18.21
CA PRO A 425 11.51 -11.93 19.39
C PRO A 425 10.19 -11.18 19.17
N THR A 426 9.27 -11.35 20.13
CA THR A 426 8.07 -10.53 20.31
C THR A 426 8.45 -9.12 20.78
N ILE A 427 7.85 -8.07 20.21
CA ILE A 427 7.98 -6.69 20.73
C ILE A 427 7.36 -6.64 22.14
N PRO A 428 8.09 -6.24 23.19
CA PRO A 428 7.52 -6.22 24.55
C PRO A 428 6.44 -5.12 24.70
N LYS A 429 5.27 -5.49 25.23
CA LYS A 429 4.21 -4.58 25.71
C LYS A 429 4.58 -3.94 27.06
N LYS A 430 3.94 -2.77 27.30
CA LYS A 430 3.48 -2.15 28.57
C LYS A 430 4.23 -2.48 29.88
N GLY A 431 4.61 -1.40 30.57
CA GLY A 431 4.72 -1.36 32.03
C GLY A 431 4.03 -0.11 32.55
N ILE A 432 2.84 -0.33 33.14
CA ILE A 432 2.00 0.56 34.00
C ILE A 432 1.36 1.76 33.32
#